data_AF-A0A7C5Q8H9-F1
#
_entry.id   AF-A0A7C5Q8H9-F1
#
_cell.length_a   1.000
_cell.length_b   1.000
_cell.length_c   1.000
_cell.angle_alpha   90.00
_cell.angle_beta   90.00
_cell.angle_gamma   90.00
#
_symmetry.space_group_name_H-M   'P 1'
#
loop_
_entity.id
_entity.type
_entity.pdbx_description
1 polymer ?
#
loop_
_entity_poly.entity_id
_entity_poly.type
_entity_poly.pdbx_seq_one_letter_code
_entity_poly.pdbx_strand_id
1 'polypeptide(L)'
;MNIRGLLIAIGLVLGAFIVAAGSNGGGEYITGSWFAEIGISPQQTRPFDSFQSTLDVGLHLDFLEISSISDFIFDGWLWQEFDLDAALGPVSFSGQLLFEPQSGAFLYAQGKAALFIPPLTVSLYGAFVGATQTEPVNYGYVVDLSGEIIGGLFTFESTTYFGADLSGITFTATGAYTDPAVLSKTYKTDPTIEPIPAYFCGEEMTFTANAFGCVELTSTTTFGKTGFESEEIELSFLHLFGIPFNLVLDFTYTLQTKSYTFSPSLETDYGCLSVYTNLLGSGGTITGIEIYGIKFSANIGGASLTSISNLNTSDYVITIPAFGLVVEPLSDAISEGHIYYPQDYW
;
A
#
# COMPACT_ATOMS: atom_id res chain seq x y z
N MET A 1 21.37 -38.98 -18.18
CA MET A 1 20.02 -38.40 -18.27
C MET A 1 20.12 -36.97 -17.76
N ASN A 2 19.78 -35.98 -18.57
CA ASN A 2 20.04 -34.57 -18.26
C ASN A 2 19.09 -34.13 -17.14
N ILE A 3 19.61 -33.80 -15.95
CA ILE A 3 18.82 -33.35 -14.78
C ILE A 3 17.85 -32.22 -15.17
N ARG A 4 18.25 -31.38 -16.14
CA ARG A 4 17.45 -30.30 -16.72
C ARG A 4 16.18 -30.78 -17.44
N GLY A 5 16.22 -31.92 -18.13
CA GLY A 5 15.05 -32.50 -18.79
C GLY A 5 14.13 -33.24 -17.81
N LEU A 6 14.67 -33.73 -16.70
CA LEU A 6 13.90 -34.39 -15.65
C LEU A 6 13.03 -33.39 -14.87
N LEU A 7 13.57 -32.21 -14.56
CA LEU A 7 12.84 -31.16 -13.82
C LEU A 7 11.65 -30.60 -14.63
N ILE A 8 11.86 -30.35 -15.94
CA ILE A 8 10.79 -29.93 -16.86
C ILE A 8 9.71 -31.01 -16.97
N ALA A 9 10.10 -32.28 -17.05
CA ALA A 9 9.16 -33.40 -17.10
C ALA A 9 8.37 -33.59 -15.79
N ILE A 10 8.98 -33.34 -14.63
CA ILE A 10 8.30 -33.39 -13.33
C ILE A 10 7.25 -32.27 -13.22
N GLY A 11 7.57 -31.04 -13.64
CA GLY A 11 6.61 -29.93 -13.68
C GLY A 11 5.40 -30.22 -14.59
N LEU A 12 5.66 -30.75 -15.80
CA LEU A 12 4.63 -31.18 -16.76
C LEU A 12 3.69 -32.27 -16.21
N VAL A 13 4.23 -33.24 -15.47
CA VAL A 13 3.46 -34.37 -14.93
C VAL A 13 2.62 -33.94 -13.73
N LEU A 14 3.11 -33.04 -12.88
CA LEU A 14 2.34 -32.51 -11.75
C LEU A 14 1.16 -31.65 -12.22
N GLY A 15 1.35 -30.79 -13.23
CA GLY A 15 0.27 -30.00 -13.83
C GLY A 15 -0.84 -30.84 -14.47
N ALA A 16 -0.51 -32.02 -15.00
CA ALA A 16 -1.49 -32.92 -15.62
C ALA A 16 -2.43 -33.63 -14.63
N PHE A 17 -2.07 -33.73 -13.33
CA PHE A 17 -2.92 -34.37 -12.32
C PHE A 17 -4.02 -33.45 -11.76
N ILE A 18 -3.85 -32.13 -11.86
CA ILE A 18 -4.77 -31.14 -11.27
C ILE A 18 -6.05 -30.98 -12.12
N VAL A 19 -6.00 -31.28 -13.42
CA VAL A 19 -7.15 -31.17 -14.34
C VAL A 19 -8.24 -32.24 -14.08
N ALA A 20 -7.99 -33.22 -13.21
CA ALA A 20 -8.90 -34.34 -12.97
C ALA A 20 -9.83 -34.20 -11.73
N ALA A 21 -9.71 -33.15 -10.91
CA ALA A 21 -10.43 -33.03 -9.64
C ALA A 21 -11.49 -31.91 -9.58
N GLY A 22 -12.01 -31.48 -10.73
CA GLY A 22 -13.04 -30.45 -10.82
C GLY A 22 -14.38 -30.97 -11.33
N SER A 23 -15.13 -31.71 -10.52
CA SER A 23 -16.60 -31.73 -10.58
C SER A 23 -17.18 -32.67 -9.52
N ASN A 24 -17.79 -32.09 -8.47
CA ASN A 24 -19.05 -32.57 -7.89
C ASN A 24 -19.54 -31.64 -6.76
N GLY A 25 -20.28 -30.58 -7.14
CA GLY A 25 -21.53 -30.19 -6.47
C GLY A 25 -21.58 -29.85 -4.97
N GLY A 26 -20.48 -29.48 -4.31
CA GLY A 26 -20.45 -28.90 -2.96
C GLY A 26 -19.32 -27.88 -2.86
N GLY A 27 -19.41 -26.91 -1.95
CA GLY A 27 -18.49 -25.75 -1.82
C GLY A 27 -17.01 -26.09 -1.56
N GLU A 28 -16.66 -27.36 -1.47
CA GLU A 28 -15.31 -27.88 -1.30
C GLU A 28 -14.73 -28.27 -2.67
N TYR A 29 -13.56 -27.74 -3.02
CA TYR A 29 -12.93 -28.04 -4.29
C TYR A 29 -11.40 -27.95 -4.22
N ILE A 30 -10.75 -28.70 -5.11
CA ILE A 30 -9.32 -28.57 -5.36
C ILE A 30 -9.16 -27.63 -6.54
N THR A 31 -8.34 -26.60 -6.36
CA THR A 31 -7.89 -25.74 -7.45
C THR A 31 -6.49 -26.11 -7.85
N GLY A 32 -6.15 -25.76 -9.08
CA GLY A 32 -4.77 -25.44 -9.36
C GLY A 32 -4.62 -24.88 -10.75
N SER A 33 -3.57 -24.11 -10.90
CA SER A 33 -3.19 -23.49 -12.15
C SER A 33 -1.72 -23.75 -12.39
N TRP A 34 -1.35 -23.84 -13.66
CA TRP A 34 0.04 -23.96 -14.04
C TRP A 34 0.31 -23.00 -15.19
N PHE A 35 1.21 -22.07 -14.95
CA PHE A 35 1.66 -21.10 -15.94
C PHE A 35 3.13 -21.36 -16.25
N ALA A 36 3.50 -21.30 -17.53
CA ALA A 36 4.88 -21.44 -17.97
C ALA A 36 5.16 -20.49 -19.13
N GLU A 37 6.29 -19.80 -19.06
CA GLU A 37 6.80 -18.90 -20.07
C GLU A 37 8.23 -19.28 -20.44
N ILE A 38 8.52 -19.31 -21.74
CA ILE A 38 9.82 -19.66 -22.30
C ILE A 38 10.23 -18.52 -23.23
N GLY A 39 11.35 -17.88 -22.94
CA GLY A 39 12.01 -16.97 -23.84
C GLY A 39 12.81 -17.75 -24.90
N ILE A 40 12.76 -17.26 -26.14
CA ILE A 40 13.54 -17.80 -27.25
C ILE A 40 14.28 -16.65 -27.94
N SER A 41 15.60 -16.73 -28.00
CA SER A 41 16.46 -15.81 -28.74
C SER A 41 17.16 -16.54 -29.90
N PRO A 42 16.51 -16.66 -31.07
CA PRO A 42 16.98 -17.53 -32.16
C PRO A 42 18.28 -17.06 -32.82
N GLN A 43 18.76 -15.84 -32.51
CA GLN A 43 20.00 -15.27 -33.04
C GLN A 43 21.20 -15.42 -32.09
N GLN A 44 21.01 -15.99 -30.90
CA GLN A 44 22.09 -16.22 -29.94
C GLN A 44 22.58 -17.67 -29.96
N THR A 45 23.82 -17.88 -29.49
CA THR A 45 24.42 -19.22 -29.31
C THR A 45 23.63 -20.11 -28.35
N ARG A 46 22.77 -19.53 -27.50
CA ARG A 46 21.79 -20.23 -26.68
C ARG A 46 20.38 -19.81 -27.12
N PRO A 47 19.66 -20.66 -27.88
CA PRO A 47 18.36 -20.30 -28.42
C PRO A 47 17.26 -20.17 -27.37
N PHE A 48 17.43 -20.75 -26.17
CA PHE A 48 16.59 -20.49 -25.01
C PHE A 48 17.28 -19.47 -24.11
N ASP A 49 16.65 -18.31 -23.91
CA ASP A 49 17.21 -17.19 -23.15
C ASP A 49 16.53 -16.98 -21.79
N SER A 50 15.30 -17.48 -21.58
CA SER A 50 14.66 -17.48 -20.27
C SER A 50 13.66 -18.64 -20.09
N PHE A 51 13.40 -19.01 -18.84
CA PHE A 51 12.32 -19.91 -18.44
C PHE A 51 11.79 -19.50 -17.08
N GLN A 52 10.48 -19.38 -16.97
CA GLN A 52 9.78 -19.26 -15.70
C GLN A 52 8.51 -20.12 -15.72
N SER A 53 8.15 -20.67 -14.57
CA SER A 53 6.97 -21.49 -14.43
C SER A 53 6.47 -21.43 -12.99
N THR A 54 5.18 -21.17 -12.80
CA THR A 54 4.54 -21.14 -11.49
C THR A 54 3.43 -22.18 -11.47
N LEU A 55 3.54 -23.11 -10.52
CA LEU A 55 2.50 -24.10 -10.22
C LEU A 55 1.81 -23.68 -8.92
N ASP A 56 0.51 -23.46 -8.98
CA ASP A 56 -0.33 -23.13 -7.84
C ASP A 56 -1.36 -24.24 -7.64
N VAL A 57 -1.44 -24.77 -6.42
CA VAL A 57 -2.38 -25.83 -6.05
C VAL A 57 -3.06 -25.45 -4.74
N GLY A 58 -4.38 -25.50 -4.73
CA GLY A 58 -5.19 -25.14 -3.57
C GLY A 58 -6.19 -26.21 -3.18
N LEU A 59 -6.49 -26.26 -1.88
CA LEU A 59 -7.66 -26.93 -1.33
C LEU A 59 -8.53 -25.87 -0.67
N HIS A 60 -9.77 -25.77 -1.11
CA HIS A 60 -10.76 -24.87 -0.53
C HIS A 60 -11.85 -25.68 0.17
N LEU A 61 -12.09 -25.36 1.44
CA LEU A 61 -13.21 -25.81 2.28
C LEU A 61 -13.91 -24.57 2.85
N ASP A 62 -15.17 -24.69 3.28
CA ASP A 62 -16.00 -23.57 3.74
C ASP A 62 -15.35 -22.65 4.80
N PHE A 63 -14.44 -23.18 5.63
CA PHE A 63 -13.78 -22.46 6.72
C PHE A 63 -12.25 -22.44 6.61
N LEU A 64 -11.68 -23.06 5.57
CA LEU A 64 -10.25 -23.32 5.45
C LEU A 64 -9.84 -23.33 3.97
N GLU A 65 -8.85 -22.53 3.65
CA GLU A 65 -8.13 -22.54 2.38
C GLU A 65 -6.66 -22.83 2.66
N ILE A 66 -6.08 -23.74 1.87
CA ILE A 66 -4.64 -24.03 1.91
C ILE A 66 -4.15 -24.00 0.47
N SER A 67 -3.09 -23.24 0.21
CA SER A 67 -2.43 -23.19 -1.09
C SER A 67 -0.95 -23.57 -0.98
N SER A 68 -0.42 -24.02 -2.11
CA SER A 68 0.99 -24.30 -2.29
C SER A 68 1.41 -23.74 -3.64
N ILE A 69 2.36 -22.80 -3.62
CA ILE A 69 2.88 -22.18 -4.84
C ILE A 69 4.34 -22.60 -5.02
N SER A 70 4.63 -23.20 -6.17
CA SER A 70 5.98 -23.61 -6.55
C SER A 70 6.46 -22.78 -7.75
N ASP A 71 7.50 -21.99 -7.55
CA ASP A 71 8.12 -21.21 -8.62
C ASP A 71 9.37 -21.90 -9.15
N PHE A 72 9.45 -22.02 -10.46
CA PHE A 72 10.57 -22.61 -11.18
C PHE A 72 11.16 -21.58 -12.12
N ILE A 73 12.48 -21.48 -12.12
CA ILE A 73 13.26 -20.72 -13.09
C ILE A 73 14.19 -21.65 -13.85
N PHE A 74 14.93 -21.09 -14.81
CA PHE A 74 15.91 -21.84 -15.61
C PHE A 74 16.93 -22.62 -14.75
N ASP A 75 17.32 -22.05 -13.61
CA ASP A 75 18.29 -22.65 -12.67
C ASP A 75 17.66 -23.68 -11.71
N GLY A 76 16.34 -23.83 -11.72
CA GLY A 76 15.61 -24.89 -11.01
C GLY A 76 14.44 -24.37 -10.17
N TRP A 77 14.07 -25.14 -9.14
CA TRP A 77 12.98 -24.80 -8.22
C TRP A 77 13.41 -23.68 -7.29
N LEU A 78 12.88 -22.49 -7.52
CA LEU A 78 13.26 -21.25 -6.85
C LEU A 78 12.62 -21.15 -5.47
N TRP A 79 11.29 -21.09 -5.44
CA TRP A 79 10.51 -20.89 -4.22
C TRP A 79 9.50 -22.01 -4.02
N GLN A 80 9.27 -22.33 -2.76
CA GLN A 80 8.08 -23.05 -2.35
C GLN A 80 7.38 -22.26 -1.25
N GLU A 81 6.15 -21.83 -1.54
CA GLU A 81 5.28 -21.14 -0.61
C GLU A 81 4.13 -22.04 -0.18
N PHE A 82 3.71 -21.89 1.07
CA PHE A 82 2.47 -22.47 1.57
C PHE A 82 1.67 -21.37 2.23
N ASP A 83 0.41 -21.21 1.83
CA ASP A 83 -0.52 -20.32 2.51
C ASP A 83 -1.63 -21.13 3.16
N LEU A 84 -2.16 -20.55 4.24
CA LEU A 84 -3.30 -21.09 4.97
C LEU A 84 -4.16 -19.92 5.41
N ASP A 85 -5.43 -19.96 5.09
CA ASP A 85 -6.43 -19.03 5.57
C ASP A 85 -7.58 -19.83 6.20
N ALA A 86 -7.98 -19.48 7.42
CA ALA A 86 -9.04 -20.15 8.13
C ALA A 86 -9.92 -19.14 8.88
N ALA A 87 -11.23 -19.37 8.89
CA ALA A 87 -12.17 -18.52 9.60
C ALA A 87 -13.26 -19.35 10.30
N LEU A 88 -13.40 -19.16 11.60
CA LEU A 88 -14.40 -19.83 12.44
C LEU A 88 -15.13 -18.78 13.30
N GLY A 89 -16.25 -18.29 12.76
CA GLY A 89 -17.07 -17.28 13.41
C GLY A 89 -16.30 -15.96 13.60
N PRO A 90 -16.11 -15.45 14.83
CA PRO A 90 -15.39 -14.20 15.06
C PRO A 90 -13.86 -14.35 15.01
N VAL A 91 -13.33 -15.57 14.88
CA VAL A 91 -11.88 -15.82 14.87
C VAL A 91 -11.45 -16.15 13.44
N SER A 92 -10.38 -15.49 12.98
CA SER A 92 -9.70 -15.85 11.73
C SER A 92 -8.22 -16.07 11.99
N PHE A 93 -7.62 -16.93 11.19
CA PHE A 93 -6.19 -17.20 11.19
C PHE A 93 -5.70 -17.23 9.74
N SER A 94 -4.63 -16.49 9.45
CA SER A 94 -3.89 -16.63 8.20
C SER A 94 -2.43 -16.96 8.50
N GLY A 95 -1.78 -17.68 7.60
CA GLY A 95 -0.41 -18.12 7.74
C GLY A 95 0.24 -18.27 6.38
N GLN A 96 1.52 -17.91 6.30
CA GLN A 96 2.32 -18.06 5.10
C GLN A 96 3.69 -18.60 5.48
N LEU A 97 4.28 -19.41 4.60
CA LEU A 97 5.57 -20.02 4.82
C LEU A 97 6.35 -20.07 3.51
N LEU A 98 7.62 -19.67 3.54
CA LEU A 98 8.57 -19.70 2.42
C LEU A 98 9.77 -20.63 2.67
N PHE A 99 10.05 -21.48 1.69
CA PHE A 99 11.27 -22.28 1.57
C PHE A 99 12.06 -21.94 0.30
N GLU A 100 13.39 -22.10 0.37
CA GLU A 100 14.28 -22.23 -0.77
C GLU A 100 14.59 -23.72 -1.02
N PRO A 101 13.94 -24.37 -1.98
CA PRO A 101 13.98 -25.83 -2.11
C PRO A 101 15.35 -26.37 -2.56
N GLN A 102 16.14 -25.58 -3.30
CA GLN A 102 17.44 -26.05 -3.81
C GLN A 102 18.46 -26.29 -2.70
N SER A 103 18.46 -25.42 -1.68
CA SER A 103 19.29 -25.55 -0.49
C SER A 103 18.60 -26.36 0.62
N GLY A 104 17.28 -26.54 0.52
CA GLY A 104 16.46 -27.10 1.59
C GLY A 104 16.34 -26.16 2.79
N ALA A 105 16.55 -24.86 2.59
CA ALA A 105 16.51 -23.87 3.65
C ALA A 105 15.09 -23.37 3.90
N PHE A 106 14.69 -23.39 5.16
CA PHE A 106 13.56 -22.59 5.63
C PHE A 106 13.98 -21.12 5.61
N LEU A 107 13.18 -20.27 4.96
CA LEU A 107 13.48 -18.84 4.90
C LEU A 107 12.61 -18.05 5.86
N TYR A 108 11.30 -18.26 5.81
CA TYR A 108 10.37 -17.37 6.50
C TYR A 108 9.02 -18.02 6.79
N ALA A 109 8.38 -17.58 7.86
CA ALA A 109 6.97 -17.83 8.12
C ALA A 109 6.36 -16.60 8.80
N GLN A 110 5.11 -16.30 8.44
CA GLN A 110 4.27 -15.37 9.20
C GLN A 110 2.90 -15.97 9.47
N GLY A 111 2.24 -15.45 10.50
CA GLY A 111 0.85 -15.73 10.75
C GLY A 111 0.15 -14.53 11.38
N LYS A 112 -1.14 -14.43 11.14
CA LYS A 112 -2.04 -13.45 11.75
C LYS A 112 -3.22 -14.21 12.37
N ALA A 113 -3.38 -14.12 13.68
CA ALA A 113 -4.62 -14.48 14.34
C ALA A 113 -5.43 -13.20 14.57
N ALA A 114 -6.72 -13.19 14.25
CA ALA A 114 -7.60 -12.07 14.54
C ALA A 114 -8.88 -12.51 15.23
N LEU A 115 -9.36 -11.68 16.15
CA LEU A 115 -10.61 -11.84 16.88
C LEU A 115 -11.46 -10.57 16.64
N PHE A 116 -12.63 -10.76 16.04
CA PHE A 116 -13.59 -9.70 15.73
C PHE A 116 -14.76 -9.76 16.71
N ILE A 117 -14.85 -8.75 17.58
CA ILE A 117 -15.96 -8.56 18.52
C ILE A 117 -16.49 -7.14 18.29
N PRO A 118 -17.48 -6.93 17.40
CA PRO A 118 -17.95 -5.60 17.04
C PRO A 118 -18.18 -4.69 18.26
N PRO A 119 -17.67 -3.44 18.26
CA PRO A 119 -16.94 -2.76 17.18
C PRO A 119 -15.40 -2.90 17.27
N LEU A 120 -14.88 -3.90 17.99
CA LEU A 120 -13.46 -4.12 18.26
C LEU A 120 -12.88 -5.25 17.40
N THR A 121 -11.67 -5.05 16.91
CA THR A 121 -10.82 -6.08 16.30
C THR A 121 -9.51 -6.15 17.06
N VAL A 122 -9.08 -7.37 17.39
CA VAL A 122 -7.75 -7.63 17.96
C VAL A 122 -7.02 -8.57 17.00
N SER A 123 -5.86 -8.16 16.50
CA SER A 123 -4.99 -8.97 15.66
C SER A 123 -3.65 -9.22 16.36
N LEU A 124 -3.14 -10.44 16.26
CA LEU A 124 -1.78 -10.82 16.63
C LEU A 124 -1.07 -11.30 15.36
N TYR A 125 -0.06 -10.55 14.94
CA TYR A 125 0.87 -10.98 13.91
C TYR A 125 2.07 -11.63 14.59
N GLY A 126 2.59 -12.70 13.99
CA GLY A 126 3.85 -13.31 14.38
C GLY A 126 4.64 -13.65 13.13
N ALA A 127 5.95 -13.42 13.17
CA ALA A 127 6.82 -13.79 12.07
C ALA A 127 8.14 -14.37 12.58
N PHE A 128 8.74 -15.19 11.74
CA PHE A 128 9.95 -15.93 12.03
C PHE A 128 10.80 -16.04 10.76
N VAL A 129 12.09 -15.74 10.87
CA VAL A 129 13.07 -15.90 9.78
C VAL A 129 14.07 -17.00 10.14
N GLY A 130 14.43 -17.81 9.14
CA GLY A 130 15.40 -18.89 9.28
C GLY A 130 16.82 -18.38 9.53
N ALA A 131 17.67 -19.23 10.13
CA ALA A 131 19.08 -18.93 10.25
C ALA A 131 19.77 -18.96 8.87
N THR A 132 20.70 -18.05 8.67
CA THR A 132 21.64 -18.06 7.55
C THR A 132 23.03 -18.50 8.03
N GLN A 133 24.03 -18.43 7.16
CA GLN A 133 25.42 -18.69 7.57
C GLN A 133 25.96 -17.63 8.54
N THR A 134 25.42 -16.41 8.49
CA THR A 134 25.91 -15.26 9.24
C THR A 134 24.97 -14.81 10.35
N GLU A 135 23.66 -15.01 10.16
CA GLU A 135 22.62 -14.55 11.08
C GLU A 135 21.88 -15.73 11.71
N PRO A 136 21.63 -15.71 13.03
CA PRO A 136 20.79 -16.71 13.67
C PRO A 136 19.32 -16.55 13.24
N VAL A 137 18.50 -17.51 13.66
CA VAL A 137 17.04 -17.37 13.62
C VAL A 137 16.60 -16.09 14.34
N ASN A 138 15.60 -15.40 13.80
CA ASN A 138 14.95 -14.28 14.46
C ASN A 138 13.42 -14.40 14.42
N TYR A 139 12.74 -13.79 15.38
CA TYR A 139 11.28 -13.82 15.48
C TYR A 139 10.75 -12.61 16.25
N GLY A 140 9.49 -12.27 15.96
CA GLY A 140 8.80 -11.22 16.67
C GLY A 140 7.29 -11.27 16.47
N TYR A 141 6.60 -10.38 17.17
CA TYR A 141 5.16 -10.31 17.24
C TYR A 141 4.71 -8.85 17.13
N VAL A 142 3.52 -8.65 16.58
CA VAL A 142 2.84 -7.35 16.58
C VAL A 142 1.44 -7.57 17.11
N VAL A 143 1.04 -6.79 18.11
CA VAL A 143 -0.33 -6.76 18.61
C VAL A 143 -0.98 -5.52 18.04
N ASP A 144 -2.07 -5.70 17.32
CA ASP A 144 -2.83 -4.63 16.66
C ASP A 144 -4.25 -4.66 17.21
N LEU A 145 -4.72 -3.51 17.67
CA LEU A 145 -6.03 -3.33 18.29
C LEU A 145 -6.71 -2.18 17.59
N SER A 146 -7.88 -2.41 17.01
CA SER A 146 -8.65 -1.34 16.37
C SER A 146 -10.12 -1.42 16.74
N GLY A 147 -10.78 -0.27 16.77
CA GLY A 147 -12.22 -0.26 16.97
C GLY A 147 -12.86 1.11 16.90
N GLU A 148 -14.17 1.11 17.09
CA GLU A 148 -14.99 2.31 16.98
C GLU A 148 -15.82 2.56 18.24
N ILE A 149 -16.09 3.83 18.52
CA ILE A 149 -16.91 4.28 19.64
C ILE A 149 -18.06 5.12 19.09
N ILE A 150 -19.27 4.94 19.63
CA ILE A 150 -20.48 5.68 19.23
C ILE A 150 -20.78 5.52 17.72
N GLY A 151 -20.63 4.29 17.20
CA GLY A 151 -20.98 3.96 15.81
C GLY A 151 -20.11 4.67 14.76
N GLY A 152 -18.80 4.75 15.02
CA GLY A 152 -17.81 5.33 14.09
C GLY A 152 -17.54 6.82 14.30
N LEU A 153 -18.17 7.47 15.28
CA LEU A 153 -17.89 8.88 15.57
C LEU A 153 -16.45 9.09 16.05
N PHE A 154 -15.91 8.10 16.75
CA PHE A 154 -14.51 8.02 17.10
C PHE A 154 -13.98 6.65 16.70
N THR A 155 -12.75 6.60 16.18
CA THR A 155 -12.03 5.35 15.96
C THR A 155 -10.71 5.39 16.69
N PHE A 156 -10.20 4.22 17.04
CA PHE A 156 -8.86 4.09 17.59
C PHE A 156 -8.17 2.88 16.98
N GLU A 157 -6.87 3.00 16.82
CA GLU A 157 -5.95 1.95 16.42
C GLU A 157 -4.73 2.01 17.35
N SER A 158 -4.25 0.87 17.82
CA SER A 158 -3.05 0.75 18.65
C SER A 158 -2.28 -0.46 18.17
N THR A 159 -1.08 -0.22 17.67
CA THR A 159 -0.17 -1.27 17.19
C THR A 159 1.07 -1.29 18.06
N THR A 160 1.25 -2.37 18.81
CA THR A 160 2.41 -2.61 19.68
C THR A 160 3.37 -3.61 19.06
N TYR A 161 4.64 -3.26 19.00
CA TYR A 161 5.69 -4.00 18.33
C TYR A 161 6.59 -4.76 19.33
N PHE A 162 6.81 -6.06 19.10
CA PHE A 162 7.66 -6.92 19.93
C PHE A 162 8.67 -7.70 19.07
N GLY A 163 9.84 -7.12 18.79
CA GLY A 163 10.86 -7.74 17.91
C GLY A 163 10.45 -7.84 16.44
N ALA A 164 9.27 -7.35 16.07
CA ALA A 164 8.78 -7.27 14.69
C ALA A 164 7.96 -6.00 14.47
N ASP A 165 7.88 -5.53 13.23
CA ASP A 165 6.92 -4.50 12.80
C ASP A 165 6.15 -4.93 11.54
N LEU A 166 5.37 -4.00 10.98
CA LEU A 166 4.56 -4.19 9.77
C LEU A 166 5.13 -3.45 8.55
N SER A 167 6.43 -3.10 8.56
CA SER A 167 7.11 -2.40 7.45
C SER A 167 7.27 -3.29 6.21
N GLY A 168 7.27 -4.60 6.43
CA GLY A 168 7.38 -5.62 5.40
C GLY A 168 8.81 -6.08 5.14
N ILE A 169 8.95 -7.36 4.83
CA ILE A 169 10.23 -8.01 4.53
C ILE A 169 10.20 -8.57 3.10
N THR A 170 11.31 -8.45 2.37
CA THR A 170 11.43 -8.95 1.01
C THR A 170 12.62 -9.90 0.86
N PHE A 171 12.35 -11.10 0.36
CA PHE A 171 13.34 -12.10 -0.02
C PHE A 171 13.58 -12.00 -1.52
N THR A 172 14.83 -11.82 -1.94
CA THR A 172 15.17 -11.71 -3.36
C THR A 172 16.20 -12.77 -3.73
N ALA A 173 15.87 -13.61 -4.70
CA ALA A 173 16.82 -14.53 -5.28
C ALA A 173 17.80 -13.79 -6.19
N THR A 174 19.08 -14.14 -6.10
CA THR A 174 20.10 -13.59 -6.99
C THR A 174 20.20 -14.48 -8.23
N GLY A 175 19.77 -13.99 -9.39
CA GLY A 175 19.78 -14.74 -10.65
C GLY A 175 19.75 -13.83 -11.88
N ALA A 176 20.20 -14.34 -13.03
CA ALA A 176 20.36 -13.55 -14.25
C ALA A 176 19.14 -13.69 -15.20
N TYR A 177 17.93 -13.27 -14.82
CA TYR A 177 16.74 -13.40 -15.71
C TYR A 177 15.67 -12.30 -15.52
N THR A 178 14.63 -12.37 -16.37
CA THR A 178 13.87 -11.28 -17.02
C THR A 178 12.66 -10.70 -16.31
N ASP A 179 12.09 -11.35 -15.28
CA ASP A 179 10.96 -10.79 -14.53
C ASP A 179 11.32 -10.61 -13.04
N PRO A 180 11.45 -9.36 -12.57
CA PRO A 180 11.67 -9.06 -11.14
C PRO A 180 10.58 -9.63 -10.22
N ALA A 181 9.35 -9.82 -10.72
CA ALA A 181 8.21 -10.20 -9.88
C ALA A 181 8.29 -11.63 -9.34
N VAL A 182 8.90 -12.57 -10.08
CA VAL A 182 9.09 -13.98 -9.63
C VAL A 182 10.30 -14.12 -8.71
N LEU A 183 11.27 -13.21 -8.82
CA LEU A 183 12.52 -13.25 -8.08
C LEU A 183 12.40 -12.76 -6.64
N SER A 184 11.35 -12.00 -6.34
CA SER A 184 11.14 -11.39 -5.04
C SER A 184 9.83 -11.83 -4.41
N LYS A 185 9.89 -12.21 -3.12
CA LYS A 185 8.71 -12.48 -2.29
C LYS A 185 8.66 -11.50 -1.14
N THR A 186 7.54 -10.81 -1.01
CA THR A 186 7.34 -9.77 0.01
C THR A 186 6.24 -10.18 0.97
N TYR A 187 6.49 -10.02 2.26
CA TYR A 187 5.56 -10.32 3.33
C TYR A 187 5.39 -9.12 4.26
N LYS A 188 4.30 -9.08 5.01
CA LYS A 188 3.88 -7.90 5.77
C LYS A 188 4.69 -7.71 7.06
N THR A 189 5.00 -8.79 7.77
CA THR A 189 5.58 -8.67 9.12
C THR A 189 7.10 -8.86 9.08
N ASP A 190 7.87 -7.85 9.47
CA ASP A 190 9.33 -7.95 9.49
C ASP A 190 9.84 -8.27 10.90
N PRO A 191 10.34 -9.49 11.18
CA PRO A 191 10.91 -9.87 12.47
C PRO A 191 12.41 -9.56 12.61
N THR A 192 12.99 -8.78 11.69
CA THR A 192 14.45 -8.52 11.64
C THR A 192 14.83 -7.15 12.20
N ILE A 193 13.83 -6.34 12.60
CA ILE A 193 14.04 -5.00 13.13
C ILE A 193 14.84 -4.96 14.43
N GLU A 194 14.85 -6.05 15.19
CA GLU A 194 15.61 -6.20 16.43
C GLU A 194 16.06 -7.66 16.61
N PRO A 195 17.26 -7.90 17.18
CA PRO A 195 17.73 -9.26 17.48
C PRO A 195 16.99 -9.86 18.68
N ILE A 196 16.95 -11.20 18.73
CA ILE A 196 16.36 -11.95 19.84
C ILE A 196 17.00 -11.63 21.22
N PRO A 197 16.23 -11.73 22.31
CA PRO A 197 14.81 -12.11 22.37
C PRO A 197 13.88 -10.94 22.02
N ALA A 198 12.66 -11.25 21.57
CA ALA A 198 11.65 -10.26 21.20
C ALA A 198 11.25 -9.36 22.38
N TYR A 199 11.77 -8.13 22.39
CA TYR A 199 11.43 -7.07 23.35
C TYR A 199 10.46 -6.07 22.75
N PHE A 200 9.85 -5.23 23.59
CA PHE A 200 9.10 -4.06 23.13
C PHE A 200 9.99 -3.18 22.24
N CYS A 201 9.54 -2.93 21.01
CA CYS A 201 10.25 -2.12 20.02
C CYS A 201 9.59 -0.77 19.78
N GLY A 202 8.30 -0.65 20.11
CA GLY A 202 7.54 0.58 19.99
C GLY A 202 6.04 0.32 20.07
N GLU A 203 5.28 1.42 20.02
CA GLU A 203 3.84 1.42 19.91
C GLU A 203 3.40 2.66 19.14
N GLU A 204 2.46 2.49 18.21
CA GLU A 204 1.78 3.60 17.54
C GLU A 204 0.30 3.53 17.90
N MET A 205 -0.24 4.65 18.40
CA MET A 205 -1.66 4.78 18.70
C MET A 205 -2.26 5.90 17.88
N THR A 206 -3.25 5.59 17.05
CA THR A 206 -3.99 6.58 16.28
C THR A 206 -5.41 6.68 16.81
N PHE A 207 -5.86 7.88 17.09
CA PHE A 207 -7.23 8.20 17.48
C PHE A 207 -7.81 9.17 16.46
N THR A 208 -8.96 8.82 15.88
CA THR A 208 -9.69 9.74 15.01
C THR A 208 -11.03 10.10 15.60
N ALA A 209 -11.47 11.34 15.37
CA ALA A 209 -12.74 11.84 15.85
C ALA A 209 -13.38 12.78 14.83
N ASN A 210 -14.67 12.57 14.57
CA ASN A 210 -15.51 13.52 13.87
C ASN A 210 -16.31 14.32 14.89
N ALA A 211 -16.02 15.60 15.03
CA ALA A 211 -16.64 16.45 16.05
C ALA A 211 -17.35 17.65 15.41
N PHE A 212 -18.48 18.04 16.04
CA PHE A 212 -19.20 19.28 15.74
C PHE A 212 -19.65 19.47 14.27
N GLY A 213 -19.63 18.41 13.44
CA GLY A 213 -20.11 18.40 12.05
C GLY A 213 -19.20 19.10 11.04
N CYS A 214 -18.05 19.63 11.46
CA CYS A 214 -17.10 20.33 10.60
C CYS A 214 -15.64 20.18 11.03
N VAL A 215 -15.36 19.43 12.10
CA VAL A 215 -14.01 19.23 12.62
C VAL A 215 -13.69 17.74 12.58
N GLU A 216 -12.65 17.41 11.85
CA GLU A 216 -12.02 16.10 11.88
C GLU A 216 -10.73 16.22 12.69
N LEU A 217 -10.53 15.31 13.63
CA LEU A 217 -9.33 15.22 14.45
C LEU A 217 -8.68 13.88 14.19
N THR A 218 -7.37 13.90 13.93
CA THR A 218 -6.51 12.72 13.97
C THR A 218 -5.38 12.99 14.94
N SER A 219 -5.16 12.09 15.89
CA SER A 219 -4.09 12.16 16.89
C SER A 219 -3.31 10.85 16.83
N THR A 220 -2.03 10.92 16.50
CA THR A 220 -1.13 9.78 16.44
C THR A 220 -0.02 9.96 17.48
N THR A 221 0.00 9.07 18.47
CA THR A 221 1.04 8.98 19.49
C THR A 221 2.01 7.86 19.14
N THR A 222 3.30 8.19 19.10
CA THR A 222 4.36 7.22 18.80
C THR A 222 5.28 7.05 20.01
N PHE A 223 5.47 5.80 20.40
CA PHE A 223 6.45 5.36 21.38
C PHE A 223 7.50 4.51 20.68
N GLY A 224 8.77 4.84 20.89
CA GLY A 224 9.88 3.97 20.54
C GLY A 224 10.36 3.16 21.74
N LYS A 225 11.48 2.45 21.56
CA LYS A 225 12.10 1.55 22.56
C LYS A 225 12.30 2.21 23.93
N THR A 226 12.61 3.50 23.95
CA THR A 226 12.93 4.24 25.17
C THR A 226 11.76 5.04 25.74
N GLY A 227 10.58 4.96 25.12
CA GLY A 227 9.39 5.70 25.52
C GLY A 227 8.89 6.64 24.44
N PHE A 228 8.24 7.73 24.85
CA PHE A 228 7.57 8.69 23.97
C PHE A 228 8.53 9.30 22.93
N GLU A 229 8.12 9.30 21.66
CA GLU A 229 8.85 9.90 20.54
C GLU A 229 8.11 11.11 19.98
N SER A 230 6.84 10.93 19.60
CA SER A 230 6.02 12.02 19.05
C SER A 230 4.53 11.92 19.42
N GLU A 231 3.87 13.07 19.35
CA GLU A 231 2.42 13.24 19.32
C GLU A 231 2.12 14.16 18.14
N GLU A 232 1.38 13.64 17.18
CA GLU A 232 0.99 14.30 15.94
C GLU A 232 -0.53 14.50 15.96
N ILE A 233 -0.97 15.75 15.93
CA ILE A 233 -2.38 16.11 15.98
C ILE A 233 -2.70 16.91 14.72
N GLU A 234 -3.54 16.34 13.87
CA GLU A 234 -4.15 17.03 12.73
C GLU A 234 -5.58 17.43 13.11
N LEU A 235 -5.92 18.70 12.91
CA LEU A 235 -7.29 19.21 12.99
C LEU A 235 -7.71 19.79 11.65
N SER A 236 -8.66 19.14 11.00
CA SER A 236 -9.21 19.54 9.72
C SER A 236 -10.58 20.19 9.94
N PHE A 237 -10.66 21.48 9.64
CA PHE A 237 -11.90 22.26 9.69
C PHE A 237 -12.42 22.44 8.27
N LEU A 238 -13.54 21.80 7.95
CA LEU A 238 -14.19 21.93 6.65
C LEU A 238 -15.33 22.94 6.73
N HIS A 239 -15.43 23.79 5.70
CA HIS A 239 -16.46 24.83 5.59
C HIS A 239 -16.64 25.66 6.86
N LEU A 240 -15.52 26.15 7.42
CA LEU A 240 -15.51 26.85 8.71
C LEU A 240 -16.52 28.01 8.70
N PHE A 241 -17.41 28.08 9.69
CA PHE A 241 -18.52 29.07 9.74
C PHE A 241 -19.50 29.02 8.56
N GLY A 242 -19.57 27.90 7.82
CA GLY A 242 -20.46 27.71 6.68
C GLY A 242 -20.04 28.48 5.42
N ILE A 243 -18.81 29.00 5.40
CA ILE A 243 -18.19 29.59 4.20
C ILE A 243 -17.24 28.56 3.56
N PRO A 244 -16.90 28.67 2.27
CA PRO A 244 -16.01 27.75 1.54
C PRO A 244 -14.54 27.87 1.96
N PHE A 245 -14.29 27.97 3.27
CA PHE A 245 -12.97 28.12 3.86
C PHE A 245 -12.66 26.88 4.67
N ASN A 246 -11.60 26.18 4.28
CA ASN A 246 -11.07 25.02 4.98
C ASN A 246 -9.78 25.42 5.68
N LEU A 247 -9.50 24.80 6.82
CA LEU A 247 -8.28 25.04 7.58
C LEU A 247 -7.78 23.72 8.15
N VAL A 248 -6.56 23.33 7.80
CA VAL A 248 -5.88 22.21 8.46
C VAL A 248 -4.83 22.76 9.42
N LEU A 249 -4.85 22.24 10.65
CA LEU A 249 -3.87 22.55 11.68
C LEU A 249 -3.08 21.28 12.00
N ASP A 250 -1.81 21.28 11.66
CA ASP A 250 -0.89 20.21 12.01
C ASP A 250 -0.10 20.63 13.23
N PHE A 251 -0.12 19.83 14.28
CA PHE A 251 0.71 20.00 15.46
C PHE A 251 1.57 18.76 15.65
N THR A 252 2.88 18.93 15.67
CA THR A 252 3.81 17.84 16.01
C THR A 252 4.57 18.23 17.27
N TYR A 253 4.48 17.37 18.27
CA TYR A 253 5.21 17.47 19.52
C TYR A 253 6.18 16.31 19.63
N THR A 254 7.45 16.60 19.94
CA THR A 254 8.43 15.61 20.37
C THR A 254 8.96 16.02 21.75
N LEU A 255 9.84 15.21 22.35
CA LEU A 255 10.45 15.57 23.64
C LEU A 255 11.18 16.91 23.64
N GLN A 256 11.73 17.35 22.50
CA GLN A 256 12.59 18.53 22.41
C GLN A 256 12.01 19.66 21.56
N THR A 257 11.10 19.35 20.65
CA THR A 257 10.59 20.32 19.68
C THR A 257 9.07 20.31 19.66
N LYS A 258 8.53 21.47 19.30
CA LYS A 258 7.14 21.63 18.92
C LYS A 258 7.12 22.38 17.61
N SER A 259 6.43 21.83 16.62
CA SER A 259 6.12 22.51 15.36
C SER A 259 4.61 22.57 15.18
N TYR A 260 4.19 23.55 14.41
CA TYR A 260 2.82 23.64 13.95
C TYR A 260 2.77 24.24 12.56
N THR A 261 1.80 23.80 11.77
CA THR A 261 1.54 24.33 10.43
C THR A 261 0.07 24.71 10.34
N PHE A 262 -0.18 25.86 9.70
CA PHE A 262 -1.53 26.33 9.38
C PHE A 262 -1.67 26.29 7.86
N SER A 263 -2.53 25.41 7.37
CA SER A 263 -2.74 25.18 5.93
C SER A 263 -4.18 25.58 5.57
N PRO A 264 -4.44 26.89 5.39
CA PRO A 264 -5.75 27.35 4.95
C PRO A 264 -5.95 27.02 3.47
N SER A 265 -7.17 26.71 3.08
CA SER A 265 -7.57 26.56 1.68
C SER A 265 -9.00 27.05 1.46
N LEU A 266 -9.32 27.34 0.20
CA LEU A 266 -10.67 27.72 -0.20
C LEU A 266 -11.24 26.64 -1.11
N GLU A 267 -12.49 26.26 -0.87
CA GLU A 267 -13.24 25.52 -1.87
C GLU A 267 -13.58 26.48 -3.01
N THR A 268 -13.13 26.12 -4.20
CA THR A 268 -13.20 26.98 -5.38
C THR A 268 -14.11 26.44 -6.46
N ASP A 269 -14.60 25.20 -6.31
CA ASP A 269 -15.42 24.49 -7.27
C ASP A 269 -16.89 24.47 -6.84
N TYR A 270 -17.73 25.19 -7.59
CA TYR A 270 -19.17 25.34 -7.38
C TYR A 270 -19.96 24.67 -8.51
N GLY A 271 -19.59 23.44 -8.82
CA GLY A 271 -20.21 22.60 -9.86
C GLY A 271 -19.81 23.03 -11.28
N CYS A 272 -20.46 24.05 -11.82
CA CYS A 272 -20.18 24.55 -13.19
C CYS A 272 -19.21 25.75 -13.22
N LEU A 273 -18.84 26.27 -12.05
CA LEU A 273 -17.96 27.41 -11.90
C LEU A 273 -16.80 27.03 -10.97
N SER A 274 -15.57 27.17 -11.45
CA SER A 274 -14.34 27.06 -10.67
C SER A 274 -13.70 28.45 -10.59
N VAL A 275 -13.33 28.90 -9.40
CA VAL A 275 -12.67 30.19 -9.17
C VAL A 275 -11.24 29.94 -8.72
N TYR A 276 -10.25 30.21 -9.56
CA TYR A 276 -8.86 30.01 -9.17
C TYR A 276 -8.41 31.11 -8.22
N THR A 277 -8.04 30.72 -7.00
CA THR A 277 -7.64 31.65 -5.94
C THR A 277 -6.33 31.25 -5.32
N ASN A 278 -5.59 32.26 -4.84
CA ASN A 278 -4.42 32.08 -3.98
C ASN A 278 -4.65 32.79 -2.65
N LEU A 279 -4.27 32.17 -1.54
CA LEU A 279 -4.32 32.80 -0.23
C LEU A 279 -3.01 33.55 0.00
N LEU A 280 -3.11 34.88 0.09
CA LEU A 280 -1.95 35.73 0.35
C LEU A 280 -1.68 35.76 1.85
N GLY A 281 -0.43 35.52 2.25
CA GLY A 281 -0.09 35.49 3.67
C GLY A 281 1.31 34.97 3.98
N SER A 282 1.70 35.12 5.25
CA SER A 282 2.91 34.48 5.80
C SER A 282 2.74 34.25 7.30
N GLY A 283 3.28 33.15 7.83
CA GLY A 283 3.37 32.93 9.28
C GLY A 283 2.01 32.91 10.00
N GLY A 284 1.01 32.26 9.42
CA GLY A 284 -0.34 32.13 10.02
C GLY A 284 -1.25 33.36 9.85
N THR A 285 -0.80 34.39 9.12
CA THR A 285 -1.65 35.56 8.79
C THR A 285 -2.08 35.50 7.33
N ILE A 286 -3.38 35.48 7.08
CA ILE A 286 -3.97 35.68 5.75
C ILE A 286 -4.19 37.18 5.56
N THR A 287 -3.46 37.78 4.62
CA THR A 287 -3.56 39.21 4.28
C THR A 287 -4.57 39.48 3.17
N GLY A 288 -4.93 38.46 2.39
CA GLY A 288 -5.95 38.59 1.36
C GLY A 288 -6.17 37.30 0.57
N ILE A 289 -7.08 37.40 -0.39
CA ILE A 289 -7.36 36.35 -1.37
C ILE A 289 -7.09 36.98 -2.74
N GLU A 290 -6.14 36.43 -3.48
CA GLU A 290 -5.97 36.74 -4.89
C GLU A 290 -6.90 35.84 -5.71
N ILE A 291 -7.67 36.43 -6.63
CA ILE A 291 -8.45 35.68 -7.61
C ILE A 291 -7.74 35.87 -8.94
N TYR A 292 -7.11 34.81 -9.44
CA TYR A 292 -6.27 34.87 -10.63
C TYR A 292 -6.89 34.18 -11.84
N GLY A 293 -8.00 33.46 -11.68
CA GLY A 293 -8.69 32.84 -12.81
C GLY A 293 -10.12 32.44 -12.52
N ILE A 294 -10.89 32.22 -13.58
CA ILE A 294 -12.26 31.70 -13.49
C ILE A 294 -12.45 30.69 -14.63
N LYS A 295 -13.02 29.52 -14.32
CA LYS A 295 -13.44 28.51 -15.31
C LYS A 295 -14.93 28.23 -15.17
N PHE A 296 -15.61 28.21 -16.28
CA PHE A 296 -16.98 27.74 -16.41
C PHE A 296 -16.98 26.45 -17.21
N SER A 297 -17.64 25.40 -16.71
CA SER A 297 -17.77 24.12 -17.42
C SER A 297 -19.19 23.58 -17.27
N ALA A 298 -19.83 23.27 -18.40
CA ALA A 298 -21.19 22.72 -18.42
C ALA A 298 -21.35 21.67 -19.51
N ASN A 299 -22.06 20.57 -19.19
CA ASN A 299 -22.49 19.58 -20.17
C ASN A 299 -23.93 19.86 -20.57
N ILE A 300 -24.17 20.20 -21.84
CA ILE A 300 -25.50 20.50 -22.39
C ILE A 300 -25.74 19.58 -23.58
N GLY A 301 -26.69 18.66 -23.46
CA GLY A 301 -27.11 17.78 -24.57
C GLY A 301 -26.00 16.88 -25.12
N GLY A 302 -25.05 16.45 -24.29
CA GLY A 302 -23.89 15.64 -24.70
C GLY A 302 -22.69 16.43 -25.23
N ALA A 303 -22.79 17.76 -25.33
CA ALA A 303 -21.66 18.64 -25.62
C ALA A 303 -21.12 19.26 -24.33
N SER A 304 -19.78 19.27 -24.17
CA SER A 304 -19.10 19.97 -23.09
C SER A 304 -18.72 21.38 -23.55
N LEU A 305 -19.20 22.39 -22.84
CA LEU A 305 -18.81 23.78 -23.00
C LEU A 305 -17.87 24.13 -21.85
N THR A 306 -16.66 24.58 -22.17
CA THR A 306 -15.71 25.09 -21.19
C THR A 306 -15.24 26.48 -21.60
N SER A 307 -15.27 27.42 -20.66
CA SER A 307 -14.68 28.75 -20.77
C SER A 307 -13.70 28.91 -19.63
N ILE A 308 -12.50 29.41 -19.91
CA ILE A 308 -11.48 29.65 -18.89
C ILE A 308 -10.86 31.01 -19.13
N SER A 309 -10.68 31.76 -18.05
CA SER A 309 -10.15 33.12 -18.06
C SER A 309 -9.03 33.22 -17.05
N ASN A 310 -7.88 33.71 -17.52
CA ASN A 310 -6.77 34.13 -16.66
C ASN A 310 -6.91 35.64 -16.40
N LEU A 311 -6.94 36.03 -15.12
CA LEU A 311 -7.12 37.41 -14.68
C LEU A 311 -5.79 38.10 -14.33
N ASN A 312 -4.69 37.34 -14.22
CA ASN A 312 -3.34 37.84 -14.01
C ASN A 312 -2.38 37.12 -14.96
N THR A 313 -2.31 37.61 -16.20
CA THR A 313 -1.51 37.00 -17.28
C THR A 313 -0.01 37.20 -17.11
N SER A 314 0.45 38.03 -16.17
CA SER A 314 1.89 38.15 -15.87
C SER A 314 2.40 36.97 -15.05
N ASP A 315 1.64 36.54 -14.05
CA ASP A 315 2.12 35.55 -13.08
C ASP A 315 1.56 34.15 -13.32
N TYR A 316 0.46 34.05 -14.06
CA TYR A 316 -0.27 32.80 -14.29
C TYR A 316 -0.40 32.48 -15.77
N VAL A 317 -0.65 31.21 -16.09
CA VAL A 317 -0.85 30.69 -17.44
C VAL A 317 -2.04 29.73 -17.50
N ILE A 318 -2.56 29.51 -18.71
CA ILE A 318 -3.59 28.49 -18.95
C ILE A 318 -2.92 27.27 -19.59
N THR A 319 -2.99 26.12 -18.92
CA THR A 319 -2.45 24.86 -19.45
C THR A 319 -3.30 24.32 -20.61
N ILE A 320 -2.71 23.50 -21.47
CA ILE A 320 -3.46 22.85 -22.56
C ILE A 320 -4.36 21.72 -22.02
N PRO A 321 -5.37 21.23 -22.77
CA PRO A 321 -6.29 20.18 -22.31
C PRO A 321 -5.64 18.88 -21.83
N ALA A 322 -4.46 18.53 -22.36
CA ALA A 322 -3.71 17.36 -21.91
C ALA A 322 -3.30 17.43 -20.43
N PHE A 323 -3.22 18.65 -19.87
CA PHE A 323 -2.91 18.95 -18.47
C PHE A 323 -4.13 19.55 -17.75
N GLY A 324 -5.35 19.22 -18.19
CA GLY A 324 -6.58 19.55 -17.48
C GLY A 324 -7.23 20.90 -17.81
N LEU A 325 -6.59 21.74 -18.64
CA LEU A 325 -7.07 23.08 -18.99
C LEU A 325 -7.40 23.90 -17.73
N VAL A 326 -6.36 24.26 -16.99
CA VAL A 326 -6.42 24.97 -15.70
C VAL A 326 -5.62 26.27 -15.75
N VAL A 327 -5.91 27.21 -14.84
CA VAL A 327 -5.05 28.37 -14.60
C VAL A 327 -4.11 28.02 -13.45
N GLU A 328 -2.81 28.14 -13.64
CA GLU A 328 -1.79 27.85 -12.62
C GLU A 328 -0.63 28.86 -12.70
N PRO A 329 0.18 29.00 -11.64
CA PRO A 329 1.37 29.86 -11.67
C PRO A 329 2.33 29.44 -12.79
N LEU A 330 2.92 30.42 -13.49
CA LEU A 330 3.91 30.16 -14.53
C LEU A 330 5.11 29.34 -14.00
N SER A 331 5.52 29.59 -12.76
CA SER A 331 6.59 28.86 -12.09
C SER A 331 6.31 27.37 -12.02
N ASP A 332 5.07 27.02 -11.69
CA ASP A 332 4.65 25.66 -11.40
C ASP A 332 4.55 24.90 -12.72
N ALA A 333 3.91 25.51 -13.73
CA ALA A 333 3.85 24.99 -15.08
C ALA A 333 5.24 24.67 -15.67
N ILE A 334 6.23 25.55 -15.44
CA ILE A 334 7.61 25.31 -15.89
C ILE A 334 8.25 24.17 -15.11
N SER A 335 8.10 24.13 -13.78
CA SER A 335 8.72 23.12 -12.93
C SER A 335 8.17 21.71 -13.18
N GLU A 336 6.88 21.61 -13.48
CA GLU A 336 6.18 20.35 -13.74
C GLU A 336 6.21 19.96 -15.22
N GLY A 337 6.77 20.83 -16.08
CA GLY A 337 6.86 20.60 -17.52
C GLY A 337 5.50 20.64 -18.23
N HIS A 338 4.51 21.33 -17.66
CA HIS A 338 3.21 21.52 -18.26
C HIS A 338 3.28 22.45 -19.46
N ILE A 339 2.64 22.04 -20.56
CA ILE A 339 2.52 22.90 -21.73
C ILE A 339 1.33 23.83 -21.52
N TYR A 340 1.55 25.12 -21.76
CA TYR A 340 0.55 26.17 -21.62
C TYR A 340 0.46 27.04 -22.88
N TYR A 341 -0.67 27.70 -23.07
CA TYR A 341 -0.79 28.63 -24.20
C TYR A 341 0.06 29.88 -23.94
N PRO A 342 0.72 30.44 -24.97
CA PRO A 342 1.67 31.53 -24.75
C PRO A 342 1.00 32.81 -24.25
N GLN A 343 1.70 33.54 -23.38
CA GLN A 343 1.15 34.72 -22.72
C GLN A 343 0.81 35.87 -23.68
N ASP A 344 1.38 35.86 -24.89
CA ASP A 344 1.18 36.89 -25.92
C ASP A 344 -0.17 36.79 -26.66
N TYR A 345 -0.97 35.74 -26.42
CA TYR A 345 -2.22 35.48 -27.15
C TYR A 345 -3.48 36.07 -26.49
N TRP A 346 -3.36 36.79 -25.37
CA TRP A 346 -4.47 37.33 -24.58
C TRP A 346 -4.11 38.67 -23.91
#